data_AF-A0A0S7YJA1-F1
#
_entry.id   AF-A0A0S7YJA1-F1
#
_cell.length_a   1.000
_cell.length_b   1.000
_cell.length_c   1.000
_cell.angle_alpha   90.00
_cell.angle_beta   90.00
_cell.angle_gamma   90.00
#
_symmetry.space_group_name_H-M   'P 1'
#
loop_
_entity.id
_entity.type
_entity.pdbx_description
1 polymer ?
#
loop_
_entity_poly.entity_id
_entity_poly.type
_entity_poly.pdbx_seq_one_letter_code
_entity_poly.pdbx_strand_id
1 'polypeptide(L)' 'MNRRELLGSAGLAGACLAAGPLRCLAAGAAAKRPNLLFLLTDDQRWDALGCMGNPVLKTPN' A
#
# COMPACT_ATOMS: atom_id res chain seq x y z
N MET A 1 -18.47 -20.34 48.14
CA MET A 1 -17.76 -19.42 47.22
C MET A 1 -18.52 -18.11 47.11
N ASN A 2 -17.82 -16.99 47.31
CA ASN A 2 -18.45 -15.69 47.53
C ASN A 2 -18.82 -15.00 46.22
N ARG A 3 -20.04 -14.45 46.19
CA ARG A 3 -20.73 -13.74 45.10
C ARG A 3 -19.97 -12.53 44.54
N ARG A 4 -18.92 -12.09 45.24
CA ARG A 4 -18.08 -10.93 44.89
C ARG A 4 -17.01 -11.25 43.84
N GLU A 5 -16.49 -12.48 43.82
CA GLU A 5 -15.48 -12.90 42.83
C GLU A 5 -16.10 -13.20 41.46
N LEU A 6 -17.35 -13.66 41.44
CA LEU A 6 -18.09 -13.96 40.21
C LEU A 6 -18.53 -12.69 39.45
N LEU A 7 -18.82 -11.59 40.17
CA LEU A 7 -19.11 -10.28 39.58
C LEU A 7 -17.84 -9.55 39.10
N GLY A 8 -16.67 -9.90 39.64
CA GLY A 8 -15.38 -9.33 39.21
C GLY A 8 -14.85 -9.91 37.90
N SER A 9 -15.08 -11.21 37.64
CA SER A 9 -14.59 -11.89 36.43
C SER A 9 -15.50 -11.74 35.21
N ALA A 10 -16.77 -11.38 35.39
CA ALA A 10 -17.70 -11.14 34.29
C ALA A 10 -17.42 -9.81 33.53
N GLY A 11 -16.82 -8.82 34.19
CA GLY A 11 -16.48 -7.52 33.57
C GLY A 11 -15.31 -7.59 32.58
N LEU A 12 -14.35 -8.49 32.82
CA LEU A 12 -13.16 -8.65 31.96
C LEU A 12 -13.39 -9.57 30.76
N ALA A 13 -14.37 -10.48 30.81
CA ALA A 13 -14.71 -11.33 29.67
C ALA A 13 -15.66 -10.67 28.67
N GLY A 14 -16.48 -9.70 29.10
CA GLY A 14 -17.42 -8.98 28.22
C GLY A 14 -16.80 -7.83 27.42
N ALA A 15 -15.74 -7.20 27.94
CA ALA A 15 -15.13 -6.03 27.31
C ALA A 15 -14.25 -6.37 26.09
N CYS A 16 -13.73 -7.60 26.01
CA CYS A 16 -12.91 -8.05 24.87
C CYS A 16 -13.72 -8.51 23.65
N LEU A 17 -15.05 -8.62 23.75
CA LEU A 17 -15.93 -8.94 22.62
C LEU A 17 -16.73 -7.74 22.11
N ALA A 18 -16.82 -6.66 22.89
CA ALA A 18 -17.41 -5.38 22.46
C ALA A 18 -16.37 -4.36 21.96
N ALA A 19 -15.09 -4.55 22.32
CA ALA A 19 -13.98 -3.95 21.58
C ALA A 19 -13.67 -4.84 20.38
N GLY A 20 -14.50 -4.72 19.34
CA GLY A 20 -14.14 -5.20 18.00
C GLY A 20 -12.70 -4.76 17.68
N PRO A 21 -11.93 -5.57 16.92
CA PRO A 21 -10.49 -5.39 16.81
C PRO A 21 -10.22 -3.92 16.58
N LEU A 22 -9.47 -3.33 17.51
CA LEU A 22 -8.95 -1.98 17.42
C LEU A 22 -8.72 -1.70 15.94
N ARG A 23 -9.43 -0.71 15.39
CA ARG A 23 -9.10 -0.09 14.12
C ARG A 23 -7.64 0.33 14.27
N CYS A 24 -6.76 -0.58 13.91
CA CYS A 24 -5.34 -0.34 13.87
C CYS A 24 -5.22 0.85 12.93
N LEU A 25 -4.64 1.93 13.46
CA LEU A 25 -4.47 3.19 12.78
C LEU A 25 -3.77 2.91 11.44
N ALA A 26 -4.54 2.68 10.40
CA ALA A 26 -4.15 3.02 9.06
C ALA A 26 -4.24 4.54 8.99
N ALA A 27 -3.31 5.21 9.69
CA ALA A 27 -2.75 6.44 9.18
C ALA A 27 -2.14 6.06 7.84
N GLY A 28 -2.99 5.98 6.81
CA GLY A 28 -2.56 5.86 5.45
C GLY A 28 -1.64 7.04 5.26
N ALA A 29 -0.33 6.78 5.24
CA ALA A 29 0.62 7.73 4.72
C ALA A 29 0.00 8.18 3.41
N ALA A 30 -0.47 9.44 3.36
CA ALA A 30 -1.21 9.94 2.21
C ALA A 30 -0.31 9.65 1.02
N ALA A 31 -0.68 8.64 0.22
CA ALA A 31 0.22 8.08 -0.76
C ALA A 31 0.60 9.26 -1.65
N LYS A 32 1.87 9.66 -1.61
CA LYS A 32 2.33 10.87 -2.26
C LYS A 32 1.90 10.75 -3.71
N ARG A 33 1.02 11.67 -4.16
CA ARG A 33 0.49 11.61 -5.52
C ARG A 33 1.70 11.59 -6.47
N PRO A 34 1.89 10.53 -7.26
CA PRO A 34 3.03 10.46 -8.16
C PRO A 34 2.91 11.53 -9.23
N ASN A 35 4.04 12.08 -9.67
CA ASN A 35 4.09 12.96 -10.83
C ASN A 35 4.04 12.10 -12.09
N LEU A 36 3.20 12.47 -13.06
CA LEU A 36 3.13 11.81 -14.37
C LEU A 36 3.82 12.68 -15.42
N LEU A 37 4.85 12.15 -16.06
CA LEU A 37 5.47 12.75 -17.24
C LEU A 37 5.29 11.79 -18.41
N PHE A 38 4.54 12.22 -19.42
CA PHE A 38 4.33 11.47 -20.64
C PHE A 38 5.25 12.02 -21.73
N LEU A 39 6.12 11.16 -22.27
CA LEU A 39 7.00 11.49 -23.38
C LEU A 39 6.46 10.79 -24.63
N LEU A 40 6.24 11.57 -25.69
CA LEU A 40 5.83 11.06 -26.99
C LEU A 40 6.81 11.59 -28.04
N THR A 41 7.26 10.69 -28.89
CA THR A 41 8.14 10.94 -30.02
C THR A 41 7.38 10.65 -31.30
N ASP A 42 7.40 11.57 -32.25
CA ASP A 42 6.80 11.33 -33.56
C ASP A 42 7.60 10.26 -34.33
N ASP A 43 6.87 9.37 -35.02
CA ASP A 43 7.39 8.35 -35.95
C ASP A 43 8.48 7.42 -35.37
N GLN A 44 8.52 7.23 -34.06
CA GLN A 44 9.45 6.28 -33.46
C GLN A 44 8.99 4.83 -33.72
N ARG A 45 9.66 4.18 -34.67
CA ARG A 45 9.45 2.77 -34.99
C ARG A 45 9.89 1.86 -33.83
N TRP A 46 9.36 0.65 -33.78
CA TRP A 46 9.62 -0.32 -32.70
C TRP A 46 11.10 -0.75 -32.56
N ASP A 47 11.87 -0.69 -33.64
CA ASP A 47 13.31 -1.00 -33.72
C ASP A 47 14.20 0.25 -33.64
N ALA A 48 13.60 1.43 -33.42
CA ALA A 48 14.30 2.71 -33.36
C ALA A 48 14.95 2.98 -31.99
N LEU A 49 15.07 1.96 -31.14
CA LEU A 49 15.76 2.00 -29.86
C LEU A 49 17.05 1.18 -29.94
N GLY A 50 18.15 1.70 -29.41
CA GLY A 50 19.44 0.99 -29.42
C GLY A 50 19.37 -0.35 -28.66
N CYS A 51 18.57 -0.44 -27.60
CA CYS A 51 18.36 -1.68 -26.84
C CYS A 51 17.59 -2.76 -27.62
N MET A 52 16.95 -2.43 -28.73
CA MET A 52 16.23 -3.39 -29.59
C MET A 52 17.17 -4.06 -30.62
N GLY A 53 18.49 -3.96 -30.43
CA GLY A 53 19.49 -4.59 -31.28
C GLY A 53 19.89 -3.77 -32.51
N ASN A 54 19.55 -2.48 -32.55
CA ASN A 54 19.97 -1.60 -33.64
C ASN A 54 21.45 -1.20 -33.46
N PRO A 55 22.37 -1.59 -34.37
CA PRO A 55 23.81 -1.37 -34.19
C PRO A 55 24.25 0.09 -34.43
N VAL A 56 23.38 0.90 -35.04
CA VAL A 56 23.69 2.29 -35.42
C VAL A 56 23.08 3.28 -34.42
N LEU A 57 21.84 3.04 -33.98
CA LEU A 57 21.11 3.95 -33.11
C LEU A 57 21.64 3.89 -31.66
N LYS A 58 21.90 5.06 -31.08
CA LYS A 58 22.39 5.21 -29.71
C LYS A 58 21.34 5.96 -28.88
N THR A 59 20.67 5.25 -27.97
CA THR A 59 19.67 5.80 -27.03
C THR A 59 20.10 5.50 -25.59
N PRO A 60 21.02 6.28 -24.99
CA PRO A 60 21.66 5.94 -23.71
C PRO A 60 20.91 6.40 -22.45
N ASN A 61 19.85 7.20 -22.59
CA ASN A 61 19.08 7.75 -21.47
C ASN A 61 17.84 6.90 -21.15
#